data_AF-A0A329ZJI2-F1
#
_entry.id   AF-A0A329ZJI2-F1
#
_cell.length_a   1.000
_cell.length_b   1.000
_cell.length_c   1.000
_cell.angle_alpha   90.00
_cell.angle_beta   90.00
_cell.angle_gamma   90.00
#
_symmetry.space_group_name_H-M   'P 1'
#
loop_
_entity.id
_entity.type
_entity.pdbx_description
1 polymer ?
#
loop_
_entity_poly.entity_id
_entity_poly.type
_entity_poly.pdbx_seq_one_letter_code
_entity_poly.pdbx_strand_id
1 'polypeptide(L)'
;MAKSLKVILILFLGLIVTGVIFAIVFDDVFEYMIFRDSTLHSSAVGIAQFFWMLEYRLENMFYDVVRSISAIPYVEFMIIVIAGLIYIIPSLIATIKGHSKQNYIIGLNLIAGWSIIGWIVALVWSMRDENSNFALA
;
A
#
# COMPACT_ATOMS: atom_id res chain seq x y z
N MET A 1 -9.81 17.00 -18.77
CA MET A 1 -9.15 18.32 -18.93
C MET A 1 -7.87 18.42 -18.10
N ALA A 2 -7.82 18.24 -16.77
CA ALA A 2 -6.58 17.92 -16.05
C ALA A 2 -6.39 16.39 -15.97
N LYS A 3 -6.40 15.77 -17.18
CA LYS A 3 -6.93 14.45 -17.56
C LYS A 3 -6.67 13.28 -16.59
N SER A 4 -7.31 12.14 -16.84
CA SER A 4 -6.81 10.77 -16.57
C SER A 4 -5.27 10.60 -16.47
N LEU A 5 -4.51 11.51 -17.08
CA LEU A 5 -3.13 11.95 -16.79
C LEU A 5 -2.72 12.23 -15.32
N LYS A 6 -3.56 12.73 -14.40
CA LYS A 6 -3.31 12.83 -12.94
C LYS A 6 -3.70 11.55 -12.20
N VAL A 7 -4.67 10.83 -12.76
CA VAL A 7 -5.23 9.58 -12.21
C VAL A 7 -4.19 8.47 -12.21
N ILE A 8 -3.33 8.42 -13.22
CA ILE A 8 -2.29 7.39 -13.34
C ILE A 8 -0.96 7.87 -12.77
N LEU A 9 -0.64 9.16 -12.88
CA LEU A 9 0.64 9.72 -12.42
C LEU A 9 0.83 9.66 -10.88
N ILE A 10 -0.25 9.59 -10.08
CA ILE A 10 -0.22 9.37 -8.62
C ILE A 10 -0.13 7.88 -8.25
N LEU A 11 -0.82 7.01 -9.00
CA LEU A 11 -0.62 5.56 -8.91
C LEU A 11 0.84 5.19 -9.25
N PHE A 12 1.45 5.93 -10.18
CA PHE A 12 2.83 5.82 -10.67
C PHE A 12 3.85 6.43 -9.69
N LEU A 13 3.58 7.60 -9.09
CA LEU A 13 4.48 8.19 -8.07
C LEU A 13 4.48 7.41 -6.75
N GLY A 14 3.35 6.86 -6.31
CA GLY A 14 3.29 6.05 -5.08
C GLY A 14 4.07 4.74 -5.22
N LEU A 15 3.98 4.09 -6.39
CA LEU A 15 4.76 2.91 -6.76
C LEU A 15 6.25 3.24 -6.92
N ILE A 16 6.58 4.37 -7.54
CA ILE A 16 7.96 4.91 -7.61
C ILE A 16 8.47 5.27 -6.21
N VAL A 17 7.66 5.77 -5.29
CA VAL A 17 8.11 6.07 -3.91
C VAL A 17 8.32 4.77 -3.12
N THR A 18 7.46 3.76 -3.27
CA THR A 18 7.68 2.46 -2.62
C THR A 18 8.82 1.67 -3.26
N GLY A 19 9.00 1.74 -4.59
CA GLY A 19 10.07 1.08 -5.35
C GLY A 19 11.42 1.82 -5.29
N VAL A 20 11.45 3.15 -5.17
CA VAL A 20 12.68 3.94 -4.99
C VAL A 20 13.12 3.96 -3.52
N ILE A 21 12.20 3.96 -2.54
CA ILE A 21 12.59 3.78 -1.13
C ILE A 21 13.04 2.33 -0.89
N PHE A 22 12.37 1.35 -1.49
CA PHE A 22 12.84 -0.04 -1.46
C PHE A 22 14.17 -0.18 -2.20
N ALA A 23 14.35 0.40 -3.40
CA ALA A 23 15.63 0.36 -4.11
C ALA A 23 16.74 1.11 -3.36
N ILE A 24 16.54 2.30 -2.81
CA ILE A 24 17.62 3.00 -2.07
C ILE A 24 17.97 2.24 -0.78
N VAL A 25 16.97 1.82 0.00
CA VAL A 25 17.23 1.11 1.27
C VAL A 25 17.74 -0.31 1.03
N PHE A 26 17.26 -1.00 0.00
CA PHE A 26 17.70 -2.34 -0.33
C PHE A 26 19.05 -2.31 -1.05
N ASP A 27 19.30 -1.45 -2.03
CA ASP A 27 20.55 -1.39 -2.77
C ASP A 27 21.71 -0.94 -1.86
N ASP A 28 21.53 0.08 -1.01
CA ASP A 28 22.57 0.51 -0.05
C ASP A 28 22.88 -0.58 1.00
N VAL A 29 21.86 -1.26 1.53
CA VAL A 29 22.03 -2.28 2.58
C VAL A 29 22.50 -3.61 1.99
N PHE A 30 22.05 -3.96 0.79
CA PHE A 30 22.38 -5.18 0.08
C PHE A 30 23.78 -5.10 -0.52
N GLU A 31 24.15 -3.99 -1.16
CA GLU A 31 25.51 -3.73 -1.64
C GLU A 31 26.49 -3.74 -0.46
N TYR A 32 26.14 -3.12 0.67
CA TYR A 32 26.95 -3.20 1.91
C TYR A 32 27.09 -4.63 2.46
N MET A 33 26.01 -5.43 2.49
CA MET A 33 26.06 -6.83 2.94
C MET A 33 26.86 -7.72 1.99
N ILE A 34 26.76 -7.47 0.68
CA ILE A 34 27.45 -8.20 -0.39
C ILE A 34 28.94 -7.86 -0.41
N PHE A 35 29.34 -6.59 -0.26
CA PHE A 35 30.75 -6.17 -0.22
C PHE A 35 31.54 -6.72 0.97
N ARG A 36 30.85 -7.14 2.03
CA ARG A 36 31.47 -7.66 3.25
C ARG A 36 31.91 -9.13 3.14
N ASP A 37 31.32 -9.94 2.25
CA ASP A 37 31.69 -11.35 2.06
C ASP A 37 31.76 -11.74 0.57
N SER A 38 32.96 -12.00 0.08
CA SER A 38 33.25 -12.25 -1.34
C SER A 38 32.70 -13.58 -1.88
N THR A 39 32.27 -14.51 -1.00
CA THR A 39 31.84 -15.86 -1.43
C THR A 39 30.35 -15.98 -1.74
N LEU A 40 29.51 -15.11 -1.16
CA LEU A 40 28.05 -15.07 -1.39
C LEU A 40 27.63 -14.07 -2.47
N HIS A 41 28.59 -13.33 -3.00
CA HIS A 41 28.40 -12.20 -3.92
C HIS A 41 27.62 -12.58 -5.18
N SER A 42 28.00 -13.67 -5.86
CA SER A 42 27.43 -14.02 -7.17
C SER A 42 25.98 -14.51 -7.09
N SER A 43 25.67 -15.32 -6.09
CA SER A 43 24.32 -15.84 -5.86
C SER A 43 23.35 -14.76 -5.39
N ALA A 44 23.82 -13.87 -4.51
CA ALA A 44 23.01 -12.78 -3.97
C ALA A 44 22.69 -11.74 -5.06
N VAL A 45 23.68 -11.33 -5.87
CA VAL A 45 23.45 -10.44 -7.03
C VAL A 45 22.41 -11.02 -7.98
N GLY A 46 22.45 -12.33 -8.27
CA GLY A 46 21.47 -12.98 -9.13
C GLY A 46 20.04 -12.93 -8.60
N ILE A 47 19.86 -13.07 -7.29
CA ILE A 47 18.54 -13.01 -6.63
C ILE A 47 17.99 -11.58 -6.66
N ALA A 48 18.82 -10.58 -6.35
CA ALA A 48 18.39 -9.18 -6.41
C ALA A 48 18.01 -8.75 -7.84
N GLN A 49 18.80 -9.15 -8.84
CA GLN A 49 18.48 -8.91 -10.25
C GLN A 49 17.18 -9.60 -10.67
N PHE A 50 16.96 -10.83 -10.23
CA PHE A 50 15.70 -11.54 -10.49
C PHE A 50 14.50 -10.83 -9.84
N PHE A 51 14.65 -10.39 -8.59
CA PHE A 51 13.61 -9.69 -7.85
C PHE A 51 13.25 -8.36 -8.52
N TRP A 52 14.26 -7.56 -8.88
CA TRP A 52 14.09 -6.31 -9.61
C TRP A 52 13.42 -6.52 -10.98
N MET A 53 13.81 -7.58 -11.69
CA MET A 53 13.17 -7.94 -12.97
C MET A 53 11.71 -8.37 -12.79
N LEU A 54 11.40 -9.11 -11.73
CA LEU A 54 10.03 -9.54 -11.42
C LEU A 54 9.15 -8.32 -11.11
N GLU A 55 9.64 -7.42 -10.26
CA GLU A 55 8.97 -6.16 -9.92
C GLU A 55 8.69 -5.37 -11.19
N TYR A 56 9.72 -5.06 -11.99
CA TYR A 56 9.57 -4.35 -13.26
C TYR A 56 8.57 -5.01 -14.23
N ARG A 57 8.57 -6.34 -14.33
CA ARG A 57 7.63 -7.07 -15.20
C ARG A 57 6.19 -6.98 -14.69
N LEU A 58 6.00 -7.07 -13.38
CA LEU A 58 4.69 -6.92 -12.76
C LEU A 58 4.16 -5.51 -13.04
N GLU A 59 4.97 -4.47 -12.82
CA GLU A 59 4.58 -3.07 -13.09
C GLU A 59 4.12 -2.87 -14.53
N ASN A 60 4.86 -3.41 -15.50
CA ASN A 60 4.50 -3.31 -16.91
C ASN A 60 3.21 -4.07 -17.25
N MET A 61 3.02 -5.27 -16.68
CA MET A 61 1.79 -6.04 -16.88
C MET A 61 0.57 -5.30 -16.29
N PHE A 62 0.73 -4.69 -15.12
CA PHE A 62 -0.31 -3.83 -14.53
C PHE A 62 -0.59 -2.61 -15.39
N TYR A 63 0.44 -1.95 -15.94
CA TYR A 63 0.28 -0.83 -16.85
C TYR A 63 -0.54 -1.21 -18.08
N ASP A 64 -0.27 -2.34 -18.70
CA ASP A 64 -0.99 -2.80 -19.91
C ASP A 64 -2.46 -3.16 -19.62
N VAL A 65 -2.72 -3.80 -18.47
CA VAL A 65 -4.10 -4.08 -18.00
C VAL A 65 -4.85 -2.78 -17.73
N VAL A 66 -4.24 -1.86 -16.98
CA VAL A 66 -4.83 -0.55 -16.66
C VAL A 66 -5.09 0.23 -17.93
N ARG A 67 -4.16 0.22 -18.88
CA ARG A 67 -4.32 0.86 -20.20
C ARG A 67 -5.50 0.27 -20.97
N SER A 68 -5.67 -1.04 -20.93
CA SER A 68 -6.80 -1.73 -21.59
C SER A 68 -8.15 -1.36 -20.98
N ILE A 69 -8.20 -1.16 -19.66
CA ILE A 69 -9.40 -0.74 -18.92
C ILE A 69 -9.66 0.77 -19.10
N SER A 70 -8.61 1.58 -19.18
CA SER A 70 -8.65 3.06 -19.31
C SER A 70 -9.29 3.56 -20.59
N ALA A 71 -9.46 2.70 -21.59
CA ALA A 71 -10.20 2.99 -22.81
C ALA A 71 -11.69 3.27 -22.53
N ILE A 72 -12.20 2.91 -21.35
CA ILE A 72 -13.59 3.09 -20.94
C ILE A 72 -13.65 4.00 -19.69
N PRO A 73 -13.89 5.32 -19.84
CA PRO A 73 -13.73 6.30 -18.77
C PRO A 73 -14.66 6.05 -17.56
N TYR A 74 -15.79 5.39 -17.75
CA TYR A 74 -16.73 5.07 -16.69
C TYR A 74 -16.24 3.93 -15.78
N VAL A 75 -15.45 2.99 -16.31
CA VAL A 75 -14.93 1.86 -15.53
C VAL A 75 -13.87 2.32 -14.54
N GLU A 76 -12.98 3.21 -14.96
CA GLU A 76 -11.99 3.83 -14.07
C GLU A 76 -12.65 4.54 -12.89
N PHE A 77 -13.68 5.34 -13.19
CA PHE A 77 -14.44 6.06 -12.16
C PHE A 77 -15.12 5.09 -11.18
N MET A 78 -15.74 4.02 -11.67
CA MET A 78 -16.34 3.00 -10.80
C MET A 78 -15.31 2.32 -9.91
N ILE A 79 -14.14 1.96 -10.43
CA ILE A 79 -13.07 1.33 -9.65
C ILE A 79 -12.59 2.28 -8.53
N ILE A 80 -12.37 3.55 -8.83
CA ILE A 80 -11.93 4.55 -7.84
C ILE A 80 -13.00 4.73 -6.76
N VAL A 81 -14.27 4.81 -7.13
CA VAL A 81 -15.37 4.92 -6.17
C VAL A 81 -15.43 3.68 -5.27
N ILE A 82 -15.38 2.48 -5.84
CA ILE A 82 -15.41 1.23 -5.07
C ILE A 82 -14.20 1.12 -4.14
N ALA A 83 -12.99 1.40 -4.65
CA ALA A 83 -11.77 1.37 -3.85
C ALA A 83 -11.81 2.40 -2.72
N GLY A 84 -12.31 3.61 -2.99
CA GLY A 84 -12.50 4.66 -1.98
C GLY A 84 -13.50 4.23 -0.89
N LEU A 85 -14.62 3.61 -1.28
CA LEU A 85 -15.61 3.07 -0.34
C LEU A 85 -15.02 1.97 0.54
N ILE A 86 -14.21 1.08 -0.02
CA ILE A 86 -13.51 0.03 0.75
C ILE A 86 -12.48 0.64 1.69
N TYR A 87 -11.72 1.62 1.21
CA TYR A 87 -10.66 2.28 1.97
C TYR A 87 -11.20 2.92 3.26
N ILE A 88 -12.39 3.51 3.23
CA ILE A 88 -12.99 4.18 4.40
C ILE A 88 -13.67 3.23 5.40
N ILE A 89 -13.80 1.93 5.10
CA ILE A 89 -14.52 0.96 5.97
C ILE A 89 -14.04 1.01 7.44
N PRO A 90 -12.72 0.96 7.75
CA PRO A 90 -12.26 1.00 9.15
C PRO A 90 -12.69 2.27 9.88
N SER A 91 -12.59 3.41 9.19
CA SER A 91 -12.98 4.72 9.74
C SER A 91 -14.49 4.81 9.96
N LEU A 92 -15.28 4.28 9.03
CA LEU A 92 -16.73 4.25 9.10
C LEU A 92 -17.22 3.38 10.26
N ILE A 93 -16.65 2.18 10.44
CA ILE A 93 -17.01 1.28 11.55
C ILE A 93 -16.73 1.95 12.90
N ALA A 94 -15.56 2.56 13.08
CA ALA A 94 -15.22 3.26 14.32
C ALA A 94 -16.19 4.42 14.63
N THR A 95 -16.64 5.11 13.58
CA THR A 95 -17.61 6.22 13.68
C THR A 95 -19.00 5.74 14.08
N ILE A 96 -19.52 4.71 13.41
CA ILE A 96 -20.86 4.15 13.67
C ILE A 96 -20.92 3.56 15.08
N LYS A 97 -19.84 2.91 15.54
CA LYS A 97 -19.76 2.33 16.88
C LYS A 97 -19.53 3.37 17.99
N GLY A 98 -19.25 4.64 17.67
CA GLY A 98 -18.91 5.65 18.66
C GLY A 98 -17.65 5.32 19.48
N HIS A 99 -16.66 4.68 18.85
CA HIS A 99 -15.46 4.19 19.52
C HIS A 99 -14.66 5.36 20.12
N SER A 100 -14.30 5.33 21.41
CA SER A 100 -13.56 6.42 22.08
C SER A 100 -12.22 6.79 21.42
N LYS A 101 -11.65 5.89 20.61
CA LYS A 101 -10.40 6.08 19.87
C LYS A 101 -10.61 6.28 18.36
N GLN A 102 -11.82 6.59 17.93
CA GLN A 102 -12.16 6.81 16.53
C GLN A 102 -11.19 7.75 15.81
N ASN A 103 -10.79 8.87 16.42
CA ASN A 103 -9.85 9.82 15.80
C ASN A 103 -8.49 9.19 15.49
N TYR A 104 -8.00 8.28 16.33
CA TYR A 104 -6.74 7.56 16.10
C TYR A 104 -6.88 6.53 14.98
N ILE A 105 -8.02 5.84 14.92
CA ILE A 105 -8.31 4.87 13.86
C ILE A 105 -8.42 5.57 12.50
N ILE A 106 -9.06 6.74 12.45
CA ILE A 106 -9.14 7.57 11.23
C ILE A 106 -7.74 8.04 10.82
N GLY A 107 -6.95 8.58 11.75
CA GLY A 107 -5.58 9.01 11.46
C GLY A 107 -4.70 7.87 10.96
N LEU A 108 -4.77 6.70 11.59
CA LEU A 108 -4.06 5.50 11.17
C LEU A 108 -4.47 5.07 9.76
N ASN A 109 -5.77 5.05 9.47
CA ASN A 109 -6.27 4.67 8.16
C ASN A 109 -5.81 5.64 7.07
N LEU A 110 -5.78 6.96 7.33
CA LEU A 110 -5.30 7.95 6.35
C LEU A 110 -3.79 7.85 6.09
N ILE A 111 -2.99 7.66 7.14
CA ILE A 111 -1.52 7.65 7.03
C ILE A 111 -0.99 6.30 6.53
N ALA A 112 -1.58 5.20 6.99
CA ALA A 112 -1.06 3.84 6.77
C ALA A 112 -2.03 2.93 6.00
N GLY A 113 -3.26 3.35 5.72
CA GLY A 113 -4.25 2.53 5.01
C GLY A 113 -3.93 2.29 3.55
N TRP A 114 -2.95 2.98 2.97
CA TRP A 114 -2.39 2.65 1.65
C TRP A 114 -1.56 1.35 1.70
N SER A 115 -1.17 0.90 2.89
CA SER A 115 -0.60 -0.43 3.12
C SER A 115 -1.67 -1.41 3.57
N ILE A 116 -1.62 -2.64 3.07
CA ILE A 116 -2.54 -3.73 3.47
C ILE A 116 -2.48 -3.94 4.98
N ILE A 117 -1.29 -3.88 5.57
CA ILE A 117 -1.08 -4.06 7.01
C ILE A 117 -1.75 -2.94 7.80
N GLY A 118 -1.49 -1.67 7.45
CA GLY A 118 -2.09 -0.52 8.13
C GLY A 118 -3.62 -0.51 8.02
N TRP A 119 -4.16 -0.91 6.87
CA TRP A 119 -5.60 -1.06 6.68
C TRP A 119 -6.20 -2.16 7.56
N ILE A 120 -5.57 -3.35 7.63
CA ILE A 120 -6.01 -4.46 8.48
C ILE A 120 -5.95 -4.06 9.97
N VAL A 121 -4.87 -3.42 10.41
CA VAL A 121 -4.73 -2.98 11.80
C VAL A 121 -5.83 -1.97 12.16
N ALA A 122 -6.10 -0.99 11.29
CA ALA A 122 -7.19 -0.05 11.49
C ALA A 122 -8.56 -0.75 11.55
N LEU A 123 -8.78 -1.74 10.68
CA LEU A 123 -10.03 -2.52 10.66
C LEU A 123 -10.24 -3.28 11.96
N VAL A 124 -9.26 -4.08 12.36
CA VAL A 124 -9.32 -4.87 13.61
C VAL A 124 -9.54 -3.96 14.80
N TRP A 125 -8.85 -2.82 14.86
CA TRP A 125 -9.03 -1.86 15.94
C TRP A 125 -10.43 -1.25 15.95
N SER A 126 -10.99 -0.89 14.77
CA SER A 126 -12.36 -0.36 14.66
C SER A 126 -13.44 -1.30 15.17
N MET A 127 -13.20 -2.61 15.13
CA MET A 127 -14.16 -3.63 15.53
C MET A 127 -14.15 -3.91 17.03
N ARG A 128 -13.10 -3.55 17.76
CA ARG A 128 -12.94 -3.85 19.19
C ARG A 128 -13.96 -3.09 20.03
N ASP A 129 -14.66 -3.79 20.91
CA ASP A 129 -15.60 -3.17 21.86
C ASP A 129 -14.86 -2.63 23.09
N GLU A 130 -15.28 -1.45 23.58
CA GLU A 130 -14.61 -0.76 24.71
C GLU A 130 -15.04 -1.26 26.10
N ASN A 131 -16.02 -2.15 26.16
CA ASN A 131 -16.65 -2.62 27.40
C ASN A 131 -15.85 -3.74 28.10
N SER A 132 -14.57 -3.50 28.42
CA SER A 132 -13.75 -4.47 29.19
C SER A 132 -13.49 -4.11 30.66
N ASN A 133 -14.04 -3.01 31.21
CA ASN A 133 -13.69 -2.53 32.55
C ASN A 133 -14.85 -2.23 33.53
N PHE A 134 -16.06 -2.74 33.33
CA PHE A 134 -17.18 -2.48 34.28
C PHE A 134 -17.79 -3.72 34.94
N ALA A 135 -17.16 -4.90 34.83
CA ALA A 135 -17.67 -6.12 35.46
C ALA A 135 -17.01 -6.48 36.81
N LEU A 136 -16.11 -5.64 37.35
CA LEU A 136 -15.37 -5.93 38.60
C LEU A 136 -15.17 -4.69 39.49
N ALA A 137 -16.20 -3.88 39.73
CA ALA A 137 -16.19 -2.82 40.74
C ALA A 137 -17.41 -2.92 41.65
#